data_AF-A0A9N9XHV4-F1
#
_entry.id   AF-A0A9N9XHV4-F1
#
_cell.length_a   1.000
_cell.length_b   1.000
_cell.length_c   1.000
_cell.angle_alpha   90.00
_cell.angle_beta   90.00
_cell.angle_gamma   90.00
#
_symmetry.space_group_name_H-M   'P 1'
#
loop_
_entity.id
_entity.type
_entity.pdbx_description
1 polymer ?
#
loop_
_entity_poly.entity_id
_entity_poly.type
_entity_poly.pdbx_seq_one_letter_code
_entity_poly.pdbx_strand_id
1 'polypeptide(L)'
;MGASTSSTRKLTVENEDPTGVIQLSEEVVNRIKGSKVKSPEVLQGKAEEGGQFPVYWNPASLTSQQIQEITSAELEKNDQYWQQRIKNIEEKHKKLNLVLEEEYKKAVKEFSVKKIDRKLPPCKDTERAVKECYLENPQEPMKCAKVVQAFQECVDSRRNALLASRG
;
A
#
# COMPACT_ATOMS: atom_id res chain seq x y z
N MET A 1 24.82 -31.85 15.39
CA MET A 1 24.39 -31.58 14.01
C MET A 1 23.29 -30.53 14.06
N GLY A 2 23.61 -29.24 13.93
CA GLY A 2 22.63 -28.14 14.00
C GLY A 2 22.17 -27.73 12.60
N ALA A 3 20.88 -27.89 12.32
CA ALA A 3 20.28 -27.44 11.07
C ALA A 3 19.96 -25.94 11.16
N SER A 4 20.75 -25.12 10.48
CA SER A 4 20.47 -23.69 10.28
C SER A 4 19.32 -23.53 9.28
N THR A 5 18.14 -23.18 9.78
CA THR A 5 16.98 -22.84 8.96
C THR A 5 17.16 -21.45 8.36
N SER A 6 17.44 -21.38 7.05
CA SER A 6 17.52 -20.10 6.33
C SER A 6 16.12 -19.52 6.15
N SER A 7 15.76 -18.54 6.97
CA SER A 7 14.52 -17.77 6.81
C SER A 7 14.62 -16.87 5.57
N THR A 8 13.79 -17.15 4.56
CA THR A 8 13.75 -16.36 3.32
C THR A 8 12.94 -15.09 3.58
N ARG A 9 13.62 -13.95 3.78
CA ARG A 9 12.96 -12.64 3.89
C ARG A 9 12.50 -12.20 2.51
N LYS A 10 11.21 -11.91 2.36
CA LYS A 10 10.66 -11.30 1.14
C LYS A 10 10.96 -9.80 1.16
N LEU A 11 11.62 -9.30 0.12
CA LEU A 11 11.86 -7.88 -0.11
C LEU A 11 11.00 -7.44 -1.30
N THR A 12 10.18 -6.42 -1.11
CA THR A 12 9.42 -5.76 -2.17
C THR A 12 10.16 -4.48 -2.54
N VAL A 13 10.61 -4.38 -3.79
CA VAL A 13 11.25 -3.18 -4.34
C VAL A 13 10.34 -2.65 -5.45
N GLU A 14 9.88 -1.41 -5.31
CA GLU A 14 9.09 -0.74 -6.34
C GLU A 14 10.01 -0.28 -7.47
N ASN A 15 9.77 -0.76 -8.69
CA ASN A 15 10.55 -0.41 -9.87
C ASN A 15 10.05 0.92 -10.46
N GLU A 16 10.92 1.93 -10.53
CA GLU A 16 10.56 3.30 -10.91
C GLU A 16 10.93 3.70 -12.34
N ASP A 17 11.35 2.74 -13.17
CA ASP A 17 11.54 2.99 -14.61
C ASP A 17 10.19 3.10 -15.34
N PRO A 18 9.93 4.17 -16.14
CA PRO A 18 8.66 4.37 -16.84
C PRO A 18 8.37 3.33 -17.92
N THR A 19 9.36 2.50 -18.26
CA THR A 19 9.26 1.39 -19.23
C THR A 19 8.95 0.05 -18.58
N GLY A 20 8.93 -0.04 -17.25
CA GLY A 20 8.70 -1.29 -16.51
C GLY A 20 9.83 -2.32 -16.61
N VAL A 21 10.96 -1.98 -17.23
CA VAL A 21 12.13 -2.85 -17.35
C VAL A 21 12.92 -2.81 -16.05
N ILE A 22 13.22 -3.96 -15.45
CA ILE A 22 14.06 -4.05 -14.24
C ILE A 22 15.53 -4.03 -14.68
N GLN A 23 16.24 -2.94 -14.43
CA GLN A 23 17.68 -2.85 -14.71
C GLN A 23 18.47 -3.52 -13.58
N LEU A 24 19.18 -4.59 -13.93
CA LEU A 24 20.08 -5.30 -13.01
C LEU A 24 21.53 -4.97 -13.38
N SER A 25 22.39 -4.80 -12.38
CA SER A 25 23.82 -4.65 -12.61
C SER A 25 24.42 -5.92 -13.23
N GLU A 26 25.45 -5.78 -14.06
CA GLU A 26 26.07 -6.90 -14.79
C GLU A 26 26.60 -8.01 -13.87
N GLU A 27 27.06 -7.64 -12.67
CA GLU A 27 27.48 -8.59 -11.64
C GLU A 27 26.33 -9.50 -11.16
N VAL A 28 25.15 -8.91 -10.92
CA VAL A 28 23.94 -9.65 -10.52
C VAL A 28 23.47 -10.57 -11.65
N VAL A 29 23.56 -10.10 -12.90
CA VAL A 29 23.26 -10.91 -14.09
C VAL A 29 24.18 -12.12 -14.20
N ASN A 30 25.48 -11.94 -13.95
CA ASN A 30 26.46 -13.04 -13.98
C ASN A 30 26.19 -14.08 -12.89
N ARG A 31 25.78 -13.64 -11.70
CA ARG A 31 25.37 -14.53 -10.59
C ARG A 31 24.09 -15.31 -10.90
N ILE A 32 23.11 -14.69 -11.54
CA ILE A 32 21.84 -15.34 -11.93
C ILE A 32 22.06 -16.36 -13.05
N LYS A 33 22.94 -16.07 -14.01
CA LYS A 33 23.28 -16.97 -15.13
C LYS A 33 24.10 -18.21 -14.71
N GLY A 34 24.37 -18.38 -13.41
CA GLY A 34 25.07 -19.55 -12.88
C GLY A 34 26.57 -19.57 -13.17
N SER A 35 27.13 -18.48 -13.71
CA SER A 35 28.58 -18.32 -13.81
C SER A 35 29.12 -18.24 -12.39
N LYS A 36 29.78 -19.31 -11.94
CA LYS A 36 30.65 -19.24 -10.76
C LYS A 36 31.66 -18.14 -11.07
N VAL A 37 31.50 -16.98 -10.44
CA VAL A 37 32.61 -16.04 -10.30
C VAL A 37 33.74 -16.88 -9.74
N LYS A 38 34.81 -17.06 -10.53
CA LYS A 38 36.04 -17.63 -10.00
C LYS A 38 36.44 -16.68 -8.89
N SER A 39 36.18 -17.08 -7.63
CA SER A 39 36.98 -16.59 -6.52
C SER A 39 38.43 -16.71 -6.98
N PRO A 40 39.27 -15.69 -6.79
CA PRO A 40 40.66 -15.80 -7.18
C PRO A 40 41.19 -17.10 -6.57
N GLU A 41 41.61 -18.01 -7.45
CA GLU A 41 42.23 -19.28 -7.07
C GLU A 41 43.39 -18.93 -6.16
N VAL A 42 43.28 -19.32 -4.89
CA VAL A 42 44.45 -19.45 -4.03
C VAL A 42 45.27 -20.56 -4.66
N LEU A 43 46.25 -20.18 -5.47
CA LEU A 43 47.22 -21.08 -6.07
C LEU A 43 47.99 -21.77 -4.95
N GLN A 44 47.58 -22.99 -4.65
CA GLN A 44 48.29 -23.90 -3.77
C GLN A 44 49.38 -24.58 -4.60
N GLY A 45 50.55 -23.94 -4.69
CA GLY A 45 51.73 -24.43 -5.40
C GLY A 45 52.76 -25.03 -4.43
N LYS A 46 53.18 -26.26 -4.72
CA LYS A 46 54.27 -27.02 -4.07
C LYS A 46 55.59 -26.25 -4.10
N ALA A 47 56.39 -26.46 -3.05
CA ALA A 47 57.74 -25.94 -2.90
C ALA A 47 58.73 -26.61 -3.86
N GLU A 48 59.41 -25.82 -4.69
CA GLU A 48 60.76 -26.08 -5.18
C GLU A 48 61.57 -24.76 -5.21
N GLU A 49 62.83 -24.86 -4.79
CA GLU A 49 63.76 -23.79 -4.47
C GLU A 49 64.24 -22.99 -5.70
N GLY A 50 64.27 -21.66 -5.56
CA GLY A 50 64.78 -20.72 -6.55
C GLY A 50 64.16 -19.34 -6.36
N GLY A 51 64.68 -18.56 -5.40
CA GLY A 51 64.04 -17.34 -4.89
C GLY A 51 63.93 -16.20 -5.89
N GLN A 52 62.77 -16.10 -6.56
CA GLN A 52 62.24 -14.87 -7.13
C GLN A 52 60.90 -14.60 -6.47
N PHE A 53 60.88 -13.62 -5.57
CA PHE A 53 59.66 -13.18 -4.89
C PHE A 53 58.71 -12.56 -5.93
N PRO A 54 57.42 -12.95 -5.97
CA PRO A 54 56.47 -12.28 -6.85
C PRO A 54 56.33 -10.83 -6.40
N VAL A 55 56.62 -9.90 -7.32
CA VAL A 55 56.37 -8.47 -7.12
C VAL A 55 54.86 -8.30 -7.00
N TYR A 56 54.38 -8.11 -5.77
CA TYR A 56 53.00 -7.72 -5.53
C TYR A 56 52.86 -6.26 -5.97
N TRP A 57 52.26 -6.04 -7.15
CA TRP A 57 51.81 -4.72 -7.56
C TRP A 57 50.77 -4.26 -6.55
N ASN A 58 51.17 -3.37 -5.64
CA ASN A 58 50.23 -2.69 -4.78
C ASN A 58 49.58 -1.60 -5.66
N PRO A 59 48.29 -1.71 -6.03
CA PRO A 59 47.62 -0.59 -6.69
C PRO A 59 47.72 0.60 -5.74
N ALA A 60 48.05 1.78 -6.25
CA ALA A 60 48.30 2.97 -5.43
C ALA A 60 47.18 3.15 -4.39
N SER A 61 47.51 2.94 -3.11
CA SER A 61 46.56 3.09 -2.02
C SER A 61 46.33 4.58 -1.81
N LEU A 62 45.11 5.06 -2.09
CA LEU A 62 44.72 6.44 -1.83
C LEU A 62 44.97 6.78 -0.35
N THR A 63 45.45 8.00 -0.10
CA THR A 63 45.62 8.51 1.26
C THR A 63 44.25 8.68 1.92
N SER A 64 44.16 8.55 3.24
CA SER A 64 42.91 8.76 3.99
C SER A 64 42.22 10.09 3.68
N GLN A 65 42.99 11.16 3.46
CA GLN A 65 42.46 12.48 3.06
C GLN A 65 41.80 12.46 1.67
N GLN A 66 42.44 11.81 0.69
CA GLN A 66 41.89 11.68 -0.67
C GLN A 66 40.60 10.86 -0.67
N ILE A 67 40.55 9.82 0.15
CA ILE A 67 39.34 9.01 0.33
C ILE A 67 38.21 9.86 0.92
N GLN A 68 38.51 10.71 1.92
CA GLN A 68 37.52 11.61 2.52
C GLN A 68 36.96 12.60 1.49
N GLU A 69 37.82 13.23 0.68
CA GLU A 69 37.41 14.19 -0.35
C GLU A 69 36.53 13.54 -1.44
N ILE A 70 36.91 12.34 -1.90
CA ILE A 70 36.13 11.59 -2.88
C ILE A 70 34.78 11.20 -2.28
N THR A 71 34.79 10.72 -1.03
CA THR A 71 33.57 10.30 -0.31
C THR A 71 32.62 11.47 -0.10
N SER A 72 33.12 12.63 0.32
CA SER A 72 32.28 13.82 0.51
C SER A 72 31.66 14.29 -0.80
N ALA A 73 32.44 14.33 -1.89
CA ALA A 73 31.93 14.70 -3.20
C ALA A 73 30.88 13.71 -3.74
N GLU A 74 31.02 12.42 -3.45
CA GLU A 74 30.04 11.40 -3.82
C GLU A 74 28.77 11.47 -2.96
N LEU A 75 28.90 11.71 -1.66
CA LEU A 75 27.77 11.96 -0.76
C LEU A 75 26.97 13.20 -1.17
N GLU A 76 27.64 14.30 -1.53
CA GLU A 76 26.96 15.52 -1.99
C GLU A 76 26.13 15.28 -3.26
N LYS A 77 26.65 14.50 -4.22
CA LYS A 77 25.90 14.12 -5.43
C LYS A 77 24.68 13.28 -5.09
N ASN A 78 24.82 12.36 -4.15
CA ASN A 78 23.74 11.50 -3.67
C ASN A 78 22.65 12.33 -2.99
N ASP A 79 23.05 13.25 -2.10
CA ASP A 79 22.14 14.18 -1.43
C ASP A 79 21.39 15.06 -2.43
N GLN A 80 22.09 15.64 -3.42
CA GLN A 80 21.45 16.42 -4.48
C GLN A 80 20.45 15.61 -5.28
N TYR A 81 20.81 14.36 -5.63
CA TYR A 81 19.91 13.45 -6.34
C TYR A 81 18.65 13.17 -5.54
N TRP A 82 18.75 12.80 -4.26
CA TRP A 82 17.58 12.53 -3.43
C TRP A 82 16.76 13.78 -3.15
N GLN A 83 17.39 14.93 -2.94
CA GLN A 83 16.66 16.20 -2.81
C GLN A 83 15.83 16.51 -4.04
N GLN A 84 16.40 16.37 -5.24
CA GLN A 84 15.66 16.56 -6.49
C GLN A 84 14.53 15.54 -6.65
N ARG A 85 14.80 14.28 -6.27
CA ARG A 85 13.81 13.21 -6.33
C ARG A 85 12.62 13.47 -5.39
N ILE A 86 12.87 13.84 -4.14
CA ILE A 86 11.82 14.20 -3.18
C ILE A 86 11.00 15.38 -3.69
N LYS A 87 11.65 16.44 -4.20
CA LYS A 87 10.95 17.59 -4.80
C LYS A 87 10.03 17.16 -5.95
N ASN A 88 10.52 16.30 -6.85
CA ASN A 88 9.71 15.80 -7.98
C ASN A 88 8.50 14.99 -7.50
N ILE A 89 8.66 14.19 -6.44
CA ILE A 89 7.57 13.42 -5.83
C ILE A 89 6.55 14.36 -5.19
N GLU A 90 7.00 15.34 -4.40
CA GLU A 90 6.14 16.34 -3.78
C GLU A 90 5.33 17.13 -4.81
N GLU A 91 5.96 17.56 -5.91
CA GLU A 91 5.28 18.26 -7.00
C GLU A 91 4.21 17.40 -7.68
N LYS A 92 4.50 16.11 -7.92
CA LYS A 92 3.53 15.16 -8.48
C LYS A 92 2.35 14.95 -7.52
N HIS A 93 2.63 14.74 -6.23
CA HIS A 93 1.58 14.61 -5.21
C HIS A 93 0.72 15.86 -5.10
N LYS A 94 1.34 17.04 -5.19
CA LYS A 94 0.61 18.32 -5.19
C LYS A 94 -0.37 18.39 -6.36
N LYS A 95 0.06 18.02 -7.58
CA LYS A 95 -0.82 17.99 -8.77
C LYS A 95 -1.96 16.99 -8.61
N LEU A 96 -1.68 15.79 -8.08
CA LEU A 96 -2.69 14.76 -7.84
C LEU A 96 -3.73 15.21 -6.81
N ASN A 97 -3.28 15.80 -5.70
CA ASN A 97 -4.16 16.27 -4.64
C ASN A 97 -5.11 17.38 -5.12
N LEU A 98 -4.66 18.26 -6.03
CA LEU A 98 -5.54 19.28 -6.62
C LEU A 98 -6.72 18.65 -7.38
N VAL A 99 -6.44 17.70 -8.27
CA VAL A 99 -7.49 16.99 -9.04
C VAL A 99 -8.40 16.20 -8.09
N LEU A 100 -7.81 15.53 -7.09
CA LEU A 100 -8.57 14.77 -6.10
C LEU A 100 -9.53 15.66 -5.30
N GLU A 101 -9.09 16.83 -4.86
CA GLU A 101 -9.94 17.78 -4.15
C GLU A 101 -11.09 18.30 -5.02
N GLU A 102 -10.83 18.59 -6.29
CA GLU A 102 -11.84 19.06 -7.24
C GLU A 102 -12.93 18.01 -7.46
N GLU A 103 -12.54 16.77 -7.75
CA GLU A 103 -13.47 15.65 -7.92
C GLU A 103 -14.21 15.32 -6.62
N TYR A 104 -13.54 15.40 -5.46
CA TYR A 104 -14.19 15.22 -4.16
C TYR A 104 -15.26 16.29 -3.93
N LYS A 105 -14.93 17.57 -4.15
CA LYS A 105 -15.89 18.68 -4.01
C LYS A 105 -17.07 18.51 -4.97
N LYS A 106 -16.83 18.05 -6.19
CA LYS A 106 -17.88 17.75 -7.16
C LYS A 106 -18.79 16.61 -6.70
N ALA A 107 -18.22 15.49 -6.27
CA ALA A 107 -18.99 14.37 -5.72
C ALA A 107 -19.83 14.81 -4.51
N VAL A 108 -19.24 15.54 -3.55
CA VAL A 108 -19.97 16.08 -2.40
C VAL A 108 -21.13 16.97 -2.83
N LYS A 109 -20.97 17.81 -3.86
CA LYS A 109 -22.07 18.62 -4.42
C LYS A 109 -23.18 17.74 -5.00
N GLU A 110 -22.83 16.73 -5.80
CA GLU A 110 -23.81 15.79 -6.37
C GLU A 110 -24.59 15.03 -5.29
N PHE A 111 -23.93 14.65 -4.19
CA PHE A 111 -24.58 13.95 -3.07
C PHE A 111 -25.34 14.89 -2.12
N SER A 112 -24.85 16.11 -1.88
CA SER A 112 -25.47 17.08 -0.96
C SER A 112 -26.76 17.72 -1.49
N VAL A 113 -26.98 17.69 -2.81
CA VAL A 113 -28.22 18.21 -3.42
C VAL A 113 -29.43 17.28 -3.16
N LYS A 114 -29.22 16.05 -2.69
CA LYS A 114 -30.32 15.26 -2.11
C LYS A 114 -30.46 15.59 -0.63
N LYS A 115 -30.94 16.80 -0.34
CA LYS A 115 -31.84 16.97 0.81
C LYS A 115 -33.01 16.04 0.52
N ILE A 116 -32.90 14.80 0.99
CA ILE A 116 -34.04 13.92 1.16
C ILE A 116 -34.96 14.77 2.02
N ASP A 117 -35.98 15.38 1.41
CA ASP A 117 -37.14 15.83 2.14
C ASP A 117 -37.45 14.67 3.06
N ARG A 118 -37.17 14.84 4.36
CA ARG A 118 -37.42 13.82 5.36
C ARG A 118 -38.93 13.76 5.50
N LYS A 119 -39.60 13.26 4.46
CA LYS A 119 -40.99 12.83 4.51
C LYS A 119 -41.03 11.95 5.73
N LEU A 120 -41.93 12.30 6.64
CA LEU A 120 -42.10 11.63 7.92
C LEU A 120 -41.94 10.12 7.72
N PRO A 121 -41.18 9.39 8.56
CA PRO A 121 -40.95 7.97 8.35
C PRO A 121 -42.30 7.28 8.15
N PRO A 122 -42.46 6.42 7.15
CA PRO A 122 -43.75 5.80 6.88
C PRO A 122 -44.23 4.99 8.10
N CYS A 123 -45.55 4.82 8.23
CA CYS A 123 -46.15 3.92 9.22
C CYS A 123 -46.10 4.39 10.69
N LYS A 124 -46.05 5.71 10.95
CA LYS A 124 -46.02 6.27 12.32
C LYS A 124 -47.22 5.88 13.20
N ASP A 125 -48.41 5.83 12.62
CA ASP A 125 -49.61 5.53 13.40
C ASP A 125 -49.63 4.07 13.87
N THR A 126 -49.28 3.14 12.97
CA THR A 126 -49.11 1.72 13.32
C THR A 126 -47.90 1.48 14.22
N GLU A 127 -46.81 2.28 14.09
CA GLU A 127 -45.66 2.22 15.01
C GLU A 127 -46.08 2.59 16.44
N ARG A 128 -46.89 3.65 16.58
CA ARG A 128 -47.42 4.07 17.88
C ARG A 128 -48.33 3.00 18.47
N ALA A 129 -49.25 2.45 17.68
CA ALA A 129 -50.18 1.41 18.12
C ALA A 129 -49.44 0.15 18.62
N VAL A 130 -48.36 -0.28 17.96
CA VAL A 130 -47.54 -1.41 18.42
C VAL A 130 -46.90 -1.11 19.78
N LYS A 131 -46.34 0.08 19.96
CA LYS A 131 -45.74 0.49 21.23
C LYS A 131 -46.76 0.54 22.35
N GLU A 132 -47.91 1.15 22.10
CA GLU A 132 -49.02 1.24 23.07
C GLU A 132 -49.49 -0.16 23.49
N CYS A 133 -49.70 -1.07 22.54
CA CYS A 133 -50.13 -2.43 22.86
C CYS A 133 -49.15 -3.18 23.77
N TYR A 134 -47.83 -3.07 23.51
CA TYR A 134 -46.83 -3.72 24.36
C TYR A 134 -46.70 -3.07 25.74
N LEU A 135 -46.90 -1.76 25.84
CA LEU A 135 -46.93 -1.06 27.13
C LEU A 135 -48.14 -1.49 27.97
N GLU A 136 -49.28 -1.73 27.34
CA GLU A 136 -50.49 -2.23 28.00
C GLU A 136 -50.42 -3.72 28.36
N ASN A 137 -49.66 -4.53 27.60
CA ASN A 137 -49.58 -5.98 27.76
C ASN A 137 -48.14 -6.50 27.98
N PRO A 138 -47.43 -6.04 29.03
CA PRO A 138 -46.00 -6.34 29.22
C PRO A 138 -45.71 -7.83 29.49
N GLN A 139 -46.67 -8.56 30.09
CA GLN A 139 -46.54 -10.00 30.39
C GLN A 139 -47.17 -10.89 29.30
N GLU A 140 -47.94 -10.30 28.37
CA GLU A 140 -48.71 -11.04 27.37
C GLU A 140 -48.54 -10.46 25.96
N PRO A 141 -47.30 -10.42 25.43
CA PRO A 141 -46.99 -9.78 24.14
C PRO A 141 -47.73 -10.38 22.95
N MET A 142 -48.20 -11.63 23.05
CA MET A 142 -48.96 -12.31 22.00
C MET A 142 -50.31 -11.64 21.70
N LYS A 143 -50.88 -10.87 22.63
CA LYS A 143 -52.09 -10.07 22.39
C LYS A 143 -51.88 -9.00 21.31
N CYS A 144 -50.64 -8.57 21.10
CA CYS A 144 -50.28 -7.54 20.13
C CYS A 144 -50.03 -8.06 18.71
N ALA A 145 -50.16 -9.37 18.46
CA ALA A 145 -49.84 -9.97 17.16
C ALA A 145 -50.55 -9.29 15.98
N LYS A 146 -51.84 -8.95 16.12
CA LYS A 146 -52.61 -8.25 15.06
C LYS A 146 -52.10 -6.83 14.80
N VAL A 147 -51.69 -6.12 15.85
CA VAL A 147 -51.18 -4.75 15.75
C VAL A 147 -49.80 -4.72 15.09
N VAL A 148 -48.96 -5.70 15.42
CA VAL A 148 -47.65 -5.90 14.79
C VAL A 148 -47.81 -6.25 13.31
N GLN A 149 -48.77 -7.12 12.98
CA GLN A 149 -49.05 -7.46 11.59
C GLN A 149 -49.46 -6.23 10.77
N ALA A 150 -50.33 -5.37 11.30
CA ALA A 150 -50.73 -4.13 10.61
C ALA A 150 -49.54 -3.18 10.37
N PHE A 151 -48.62 -3.08 11.34
CA PHE A 151 -47.38 -2.32 11.15
C PHE A 151 -46.50 -2.93 10.05
N GLN A 152 -46.35 -4.25 10.05
CA GLN A 152 -45.58 -4.96 9.03
C GLN A 152 -46.16 -4.74 7.62
N GLU A 153 -47.47 -4.89 7.45
CA GLU A 153 -48.16 -4.68 6.18
C GLU A 153 -47.93 -3.25 5.64
N CYS A 154 -47.98 -2.24 6.51
CA CYS A 154 -47.67 -0.86 6.11
C CYS A 154 -46.22 -0.70 5.63
N VAL A 155 -45.25 -1.26 6.37
CA VAL A 155 -43.83 -1.17 6.01
C VAL A 155 -43.55 -1.88 4.70
N ASP A 156 -44.09 -3.09 4.53
CA ASP A 156 -43.92 -3.91 3.33
C ASP A 156 -44.55 -3.25 2.11
N SER A 157 -45.78 -2.72 2.25
CA SER A 157 -46.44 -1.95 1.19
C SER A 157 -45.60 -0.75 0.74
N ARG A 158 -45.06 0.02 1.69
CA ARG A 158 -44.22 1.18 1.35
C ARG A 158 -42.90 0.78 0.71
N ARG A 159 -42.27 -0.29 1.19
CA ARG A 159 -41.05 -0.84 0.61
C ARG A 159 -41.28 -1.25 -0.84
N ASN A 160 -42.37 -1.98 -1.10
CA ASN A 160 -42.75 -2.43 -2.43
C ASN A 160 -43.03 -1.24 -3.36
N ALA A 161 -43.71 -0.19 -2.89
CA ALA A 161 -43.95 1.02 -3.67
C ALA A 161 -42.66 1.75 -4.07
N LEU A 162 -41.66 1.81 -3.18
CA LEU A 162 -40.35 2.41 -3.48
C LEU A 162 -39.52 1.58 -4.45
N LEU A 163 -39.65 0.25 -4.41
CA LEU A 163 -38.99 -0.63 -5.36
C LEU A 163 -39.65 -0.55 -6.74
N ALA A 164 -40.98 -0.48 -6.79
CA ALA A 164 -41.73 -0.30 -8.03
C ALA A 164 -41.47 1.05 -8.71
N SER A 165 -41.22 2.13 -7.96
CA SER A 165 -40.92 3.45 -8.54
C SER A 165 -39.47 3.60 -9.06
N ARG A 166 -38.63 2.57 -8.90
CA ARG A 166 -37.22 2.57 -9.33
C ARG A 166 -36.96 1.75 -10.61
N GLY A 167 -37.89 0.88 -11.00
CA GLY A 167 -37.87 0.15 -12.28
C GLY A 167 -38.59 0.95 -13.35
#